data_AF-A0A970X4Z2-F1
#
_entry.id   AF-A0A970X4Z2-F1
#
_cell.length_a   1.000
_cell.length_b   1.000
_cell.length_c   1.000
_cell.angle_alpha   90.00
_cell.angle_beta   90.00
_cell.angle_gamma   90.00
#
_symmetry.space_group_name_H-M   'P 1'
#
loop_
_entity.id
_entity.type
_entity.pdbx_description
1 polymer ?
#
loop_
_entity_poly.entity_id
_entity_poly.type
_entity_poly.pdbx_seq_one_letter_code
_entity_poly.pdbx_strand_id
1 'polypeptide(L)' 'MAVAEFTAPNGALLEIEVPAGTPAIWVAGIGATTLRRQGELLLGGGHWIEITRSRVDHGLGVLSAEVLR' A
#
# COMPACT_ATOMS: atom_id res chain seq x y z
N MET A 1 -13.66 8.70 7.94
CA MET A 1 -12.31 9.00 8.46
C MET A 1 -11.40 7.90 7.96
N ALA A 2 -10.24 8.21 7.38
CA ALA A 2 -9.31 7.25 6.75
C ALA A 2 -9.10 5.96 7.58
N VAL A 3 -9.04 6.07 8.91
CA VAL A 3 -8.99 4.91 9.83
C VAL A 3 -10.09 3.89 9.54
N ALA A 4 -11.35 4.29 9.40
CA ALA A 4 -12.47 3.37 9.15
C ALA A 4 -12.42 2.65 7.79
N GLU A 5 -11.72 3.22 6.80
CA GLU A 5 -11.50 2.60 5.49
C GLU A 5 -10.41 1.52 5.56
N PHE A 6 -9.36 1.76 6.37
CA PHE A 6 -8.25 0.82 6.59
C PHE A 6 -8.49 -0.17 7.74
N THR A 7 -9.51 0.04 8.58
CA THR A 7 -9.85 -0.81 9.74
C THR A 7 -11.19 -1.53 9.59
N ALA A 8 -11.78 -1.57 8.39
CA ALA A 8 -12.95 -2.41 8.18
C ALA A 8 -12.57 -3.87 8.54
N PRO A 9 -13.41 -4.62 9.28
CA PRO A 9 -13.06 -5.92 9.89
C PRO A 9 -12.76 -7.05 8.89
N ASN A 10 -12.67 -6.72 7.59
CA ASN A 10 -12.48 -7.60 6.46
C ASN A 10 -11.30 -7.14 5.57
N GLY A 11 -10.51 -6.16 6.02
CA GLY A 11 -9.29 -5.69 5.34
C GLY A 11 -7.99 -6.29 5.92
N ALA A 12 -6.92 -6.20 5.15
CA ALA A 12 -5.55 -6.49 5.60
C ALA A 12 -4.64 -5.31 5.22
N LEU A 13 -3.59 -5.08 6.00
CA LEU A 13 -2.52 -4.17 5.62
C LEU A 13 -1.55 -4.87 4.68
N LEU A 14 -1.15 -4.17 3.62
CA LEU A 14 -0.09 -4.60 2.72
C LEU A 14 1.18 -3.82 3.04
N GLU A 15 2.21 -4.53 3.50
CA GLU A 15 3.57 -4.02 3.68
C GLU A 15 4.35 -4.40 2.42
N ILE A 16 4.56 -3.44 1.53
CA ILE A 16 5.13 -3.70 0.19
C ILE A 16 6.56 -3.18 0.07
N GLU A 17 7.46 -4.05 -0.37
CA GLU A 17 8.80 -3.68 -0.82
C GLU A 17 8.76 -3.34 -2.31
N VAL A 18 9.22 -2.13 -2.64
CA VAL A 18 9.30 -1.64 -4.03
C VAL A 18 10.78 -1.53 -4.40
N PRO A 19 11.29 -2.39 -5.30
CA PRO A 19 12.70 -2.33 -5.70
C PRO A 19 13.10 -0.99 -6.31
N ALA A 20 14.36 -0.60 -6.12
CA ALA A 20 14.91 0.57 -6.77
C ALA A 20 14.81 0.44 -8.31
N GLY A 21 14.40 1.53 -8.96
CA GLY A 21 14.19 1.59 -10.40
C GLY A 21 12.80 1.16 -10.88
N THR A 22 11.95 0.63 -10.00
CA THR A 22 10.54 0.37 -10.32
C THR A 22 9.83 1.67 -10.70
N PRO A 23 9.13 1.73 -11.86
CA PRO A 23 8.34 2.90 -12.23
C PRO A 23 7.28 3.22 -11.17
N ALA A 24 7.45 4.34 -10.47
CA ALA A 24 6.54 4.81 -9.46
C ALA A 24 6.55 6.34 -9.38
N ILE A 25 5.43 6.94 -8.99
CA ILE A 25 5.32 8.38 -8.77
C ILE A 25 4.66 8.68 -7.43
N TRP A 26 5.33 9.52 -6.64
CA TRP A 26 4.77 10.06 -5.40
C TRP A 26 3.80 11.19 -5.75
N VAL A 27 2.52 10.99 -5.46
CA VAL A 27 1.45 11.94 -5.84
C VAL A 27 0.87 12.68 -4.65
N ALA A 28 1.49 12.59 -3.46
CA ALA A 28 1.02 13.35 -2.30
C ALA A 28 1.11 14.86 -2.59
N GLY A 29 -0.05 15.49 -2.79
CA GLY A 29 -0.16 16.90 -3.20
C GLY A 29 -0.92 17.11 -4.51
N ILE A 30 -1.03 16.08 -5.33
CA ILE A 30 -1.83 16.03 -6.56
C ILE A 30 -3.19 15.40 -6.21
N GLY A 31 -4.29 15.93 -6.78
CA GLY A 31 -5.64 15.43 -6.49
C GLY A 31 -6.36 16.14 -5.34
N ALA A 32 -7.20 15.42 -4.60
CA ALA A 32 -8.07 16.01 -3.57
C ALA A 32 -7.27 16.62 -2.42
N THR A 33 -7.50 17.91 -2.16
CA THR A 33 -6.73 18.68 -1.16
C THR A 33 -6.89 18.15 0.27
N THR A 34 -8.00 17.49 0.56
CA THR A 34 -8.30 16.86 1.85
C THR A 34 -7.46 15.60 2.14
N LEU A 35 -6.83 15.01 1.13
CA LEU A 35 -6.07 13.76 1.23
C LEU A 35 -4.55 13.93 1.13
N ARG A 36 -4.05 15.18 1.08
CA ARG A 36 -2.62 15.48 0.86
C ARG A 36 -1.64 14.82 1.84
N ARG A 37 -2.13 14.42 3.02
CA ARG A 37 -1.32 13.78 4.08
C ARG A 37 -1.37 12.26 4.04
N GLN A 38 -2.13 11.66 3.12
CA GLN A 38 -2.24 10.20 2.98
C GLN A 38 -0.93 9.57 2.49
N GLY A 39 -0.10 10.33 1.76
CA GLY A 39 1.18 9.84 1.26
C GLY A 39 1.05 8.82 0.13
N GLU A 40 0.21 9.13 -0.87
CA GLU A 40 -0.07 8.21 -1.98
C GLU A 40 1.12 8.06 -2.92
N LEU A 41 1.44 6.79 -3.23
CA LEU A 41 2.44 6.36 -4.19
C LEU A 41 1.74 5.52 -5.28
N LEU A 42 1.84 5.93 -6.53
CA LEU A 42 1.31 5.18 -7.67
C LEU A 42 2.42 4.36 -8.32
N LEU A 43 2.17 3.07 -8.51
CA LEU A 43 3.06 2.18 -9.29
C LEU A 43 2.65 2.18 -10.76
N GLY A 44 3.60 1.90 -11.65
CA GLY A 44 3.34 1.63 -13.06
C GLY A 44 2.36 0.46 -13.25
N GLY A 45 1.63 0.45 -14.36
CA GLY A 45 0.76 -0.68 -14.69
C GLY A 45 1.56 -1.94 -15.04
N GLY A 46 1.00 -3.12 -14.76
CA GLY A 46 1.57 -4.40 -15.19
C GLY A 46 2.57 -5.05 -14.23
N HIS A 47 2.81 -4.45 -13.06
CA HIS A 47 3.61 -5.09 -12.02
C HIS A 47 2.85 -6.25 -11.36
N TRP A 48 3.56 -7.34 -11.13
CA TRP A 48 3.09 -8.43 -10.27
C TRP A 48 3.55 -8.17 -8.84
N ILE A 49 2.70 -8.54 -7.87
CA ILE A 49 2.99 -8.43 -6.44
C ILE A 49 2.96 -9.84 -5.87
N GLU A 50 4.07 -10.28 -5.29
CA GLU A 50 4.17 -11.58 -4.62
C GLU A 50 3.98 -11.39 -3.11
N ILE A 51 3.09 -12.17 -2.50
CA ILE A 51 2.93 -12.21 -1.04
C ILE A 51 3.96 -13.19 -0.49
N THR A 52 4.88 -12.70 0.34
CA THR A 52 5.98 -13.51 0.89
C THR A 52 5.69 -14.00 2.30
N ARG A 53 4.88 -13.27 3.07
CA ARG A 53 4.53 -13.61 4.45
C ARG A 53 3.18 -13.04 4.85
N SER A 54 2.45 -13.76 5.69
CA SER A 54 1.29 -13.26 6.41
C SER A 54 1.53 -13.31 7.92
N ARG A 55 0.97 -12.32 8.64
CA ARG A 55 0.94 -12.28 10.11
C ARG A 55 -0.34 -11.60 10.59
N VAL A 56 -0.65 -11.77 11.87
CA VAL A 56 -1.67 -10.98 12.56
C VAL A 56 -0.95 -10.07 13.55
N ASP A 57 -1.27 -8.78 13.52
CA ASP A 57 -0.69 -7.76 14.39
C ASP A 57 -1.82 -6.94 15.02
N HIS A 58 -1.96 -6.98 16.35
CA HIS A 58 -3.04 -6.34 17.11
C HIS A 58 -4.47 -6.62 16.57
N GLY A 59 -4.70 -7.84 16.07
CA GLY A 59 -5.99 -8.27 15.50
C GLY A 59 -6.18 -7.89 14.02
N LEU A 60 -5.19 -7.28 13.38
CA LEU A 60 -5.19 -6.89 11.98
C LEU A 60 -4.32 -7.85 11.15
N GLY A 61 -4.84 -8.34 10.03
CA GLY A 61 -4.04 -9.11 9.08
C GLY A 61 -3.01 -8.21 8.41
N VAL A 62 -1.74 -8.63 8.37
CA VAL A 62 -0.66 -7.93 7.68
C VAL A 62 0.00 -8.89 6.70
N LEU A 63 0.08 -8.48 5.44
CA LEU A 63 0.71 -9.20 4.34
C LEU A 63 1.99 -8.47 3.95
N SER A 64 3.13 -9.13 4.07
CA SER A 64 4.39 -8.63 3.50
C SER A 64 4.45 -9.08 2.04
N ALA A 65 4.84 -8.18 1.16
CA ALA A 65 4.83 -8.41 -0.28
C ALA A 65 6.00 -7.72 -0.99
N GLU A 66 6.37 -8.25 -2.15
CA GLU A 66 7.41 -7.68 -3.02
C GLU A 66 6.82 -7.35 -4.39
N VAL A 67 7.18 -6.20 -4.96
CA VAL A 67 6.92 -5.89 -6.37
C VAL A 67 7.95 -6.62 -7.24
N LEU A 68 7.46 -7.49 -8.11
CA LEU A 68 8.30 -8.20 -9.07
C LEU A 68 8.73 -7.26 -10.21
N ARG A 69 9.99 -7.41 -10.65
CA ARG A 69 10.61 -6.64 -11.74
C ARG A 69 10.11 -7.05 -13.12
#